data_AF-A0A9E3TL07-F1
#
_entry.id   AF-A0A9E3TL07-F1
#
_cell.length_a   1.000
_cell.length_b   1.000
_cell.length_c   1.000
_cell.angle_alpha   90.00
_cell.angle_beta   90.00
_cell.angle_gamma   90.00
#
_symmetry.space_group_name_H-M   'P 1'
#
loop_
_entity.id
_entity.type
_entity.pdbx_description
1 polymer ?
#
loop_
_entity_poly.entity_id
_entity_poly.type
_entity_poly.pdbx_seq_one_letter_code
_entity_poly.pdbx_strand_id
1 'polypeptide(L)'
;MPRSRMVVALLALVLLVFIAGDVGTSIGAQRSGAQGPAYEPGVILLKFKTDAPMHLRSSAKADLGAQTRHAFKSKAESWRLGNGVTVEQAIARLRANPNVEYAEPNYYVHASIVPNDPRFPEMWGLRNTGQTGGIAGDDIDAVLAWNVTTGSPNVVVGDIDTGCDYNHPDLAANIWTNPGEIPGNGIDDDGNGYVDDIHGYDFVNNDGDPFDDNGHGSHTAGTIAAVGDNGIGVTGVGWSTKVMC
;
A
#
# COMPACT_ATOMS: atom_id res chain seq x y z
N MET A 1 -76.84 -39.32 14.93
CA MET A 1 -77.17 -39.25 13.48
C MET A 1 -75.87 -39.17 12.70
N PRO A 2 -75.51 -40.21 11.92
CA PRO A 2 -74.19 -40.35 11.30
C PRO A 2 -74.21 -40.12 9.79
N ARG A 3 -73.09 -39.65 9.23
CA ARG A 3 -72.55 -40.01 7.89
C ARG A 3 -71.03 -39.75 7.95
N SER A 4 -70.20 -40.74 8.29
CA SER A 4 -69.59 -41.73 7.39
C SER A 4 -69.03 -41.14 6.10
N ARG A 5 -67.69 -41.11 6.00
CA ARG A 5 -66.96 -41.62 4.84
C ARG A 5 -65.50 -41.90 5.21
N MET A 6 -65.18 -43.20 5.29
CA MET A 6 -63.83 -43.75 5.24
C MET A 6 -63.23 -43.53 3.86
N VAL A 7 -61.95 -43.12 3.79
CA VAL A 7 -61.06 -43.48 2.68
C VAL A 7 -59.72 -43.90 3.30
N VAL A 8 -59.36 -45.15 3.06
CA VAL A 8 -58.05 -45.75 3.32
C VAL A 8 -57.16 -45.40 2.13
N ALA A 9 -55.93 -44.94 2.35
CA ALA A 9 -54.88 -45.00 1.33
C ALA A 9 -53.48 -45.15 1.96
N LEU A 10 -52.73 -46.06 1.34
CA LEU A 10 -51.48 -46.70 1.72
C LEU A 10 -50.31 -45.74 2.04
N LEU A 11 -49.46 -46.20 2.96
CA LEU A 11 -48.04 -45.85 3.06
C LEU A 11 -47.30 -46.18 1.75
N ALA A 12 -46.58 -45.20 1.21
CA ALA A 12 -45.49 -45.42 0.28
C ALA A 12 -44.28 -44.57 0.74
N LEU A 13 -43.29 -45.25 1.30
CA LEU A 13 -41.98 -44.71 1.65
C LEU A 13 -41.19 -44.47 0.35
N VAL A 14 -41.06 -43.22 -0.08
CA VAL A 14 -40.19 -42.84 -1.20
C VAL A 14 -38.82 -42.49 -0.64
N LEU A 15 -37.87 -43.42 -0.80
CA LEU A 15 -36.45 -43.22 -0.57
C LEU A 15 -35.87 -42.44 -1.76
N LEU A 16 -35.68 -41.13 -1.60
CA LEU A 16 -34.97 -40.30 -2.57
C LEU A 16 -33.47 -40.39 -2.31
N VAL A 17 -32.80 -41.21 -3.11
CA VAL A 17 -31.34 -41.18 -3.28
C VAL A 17 -31.02 -39.98 -4.17
N PHE A 18 -30.55 -38.88 -3.56
CA PHE A 18 -29.88 -37.83 -4.31
C PHE A 18 -28.40 -38.16 -4.43
N ILE A 19 -28.00 -38.56 -5.64
CA ILE A 19 -26.62 -38.50 -6.10
C ILE A 19 -26.30 -37.02 -6.30
N ALA A 20 -25.58 -36.42 -5.36
CA ALA A 20 -24.97 -35.11 -5.57
C ALA A 20 -23.77 -35.32 -6.50
N GLY A 21 -23.96 -34.98 -7.78
CA GLY A 21 -22.88 -34.74 -8.71
C GLY A 21 -22.13 -33.46 -8.36
N ASP A 22 -20.84 -33.46 -8.66
CA ASP A 22 -19.90 -32.35 -8.48
C ASP A 22 -20.49 -31.01 -8.93
N VAL A 23 -20.66 -30.10 -7.96
CA VAL A 23 -20.65 -28.67 -8.20
C VAL A 23 -19.32 -28.18 -7.65
N GLY A 24 -18.37 -27.97 -8.56
CA GLY A 24 -17.11 -27.31 -8.27
C GLY A 24 -17.38 -25.90 -7.77
N THR A 25 -17.38 -25.72 -6.45
CA THR A 25 -17.11 -24.42 -5.83
C THR A 25 -15.61 -24.37 -5.58
N SER A 26 -14.91 -23.68 -6.46
CA SER A 26 -13.57 -23.17 -6.20
C SER A 26 -13.64 -22.26 -4.97
N ILE A 27 -13.37 -22.82 -3.80
CA ILE A 27 -13.07 -22.04 -2.61
C ILE A 27 -11.79 -21.29 -2.97
N GLY A 28 -11.94 -19.97 -3.08
CA GLY A 28 -10.89 -19.07 -3.53
C GLY A 28 -9.62 -19.35 -2.75
N ALA A 29 -8.56 -19.70 -3.47
CA ALA A 29 -7.22 -19.62 -2.96
C ALA A 29 -7.05 -18.19 -2.42
N GLN A 30 -6.95 -18.05 -1.09
CA GLN A 30 -6.25 -16.94 -0.49
C GLN A 30 -4.89 -16.90 -1.19
N ARG A 31 -4.74 -15.97 -2.13
CA ARG A 31 -3.42 -15.51 -2.51
C ARG A 31 -2.95 -14.70 -1.31
N SER A 32 -2.40 -15.40 -0.31
CA SER A 32 -1.31 -14.83 0.46
C SER A 32 -0.29 -14.42 -0.60
N GLY A 33 -0.29 -13.14 -0.96
CA GLY A 33 0.76 -12.56 -1.77
C GLY A 33 2.03 -12.65 -0.94
N ALA A 34 2.69 -13.81 -0.97
CA ALA A 34 4.08 -13.89 -0.57
C ALA A 34 4.78 -12.93 -1.53
N GLN A 35 5.04 -11.72 -1.05
CA GLN A 35 5.96 -10.83 -1.74
C GLN A 35 7.20 -11.66 -2.02
N GLY A 36 7.59 -11.73 -3.30
CA GLY A 36 8.80 -12.43 -3.70
C GLY A 36 9.99 -11.91 -2.88
N PRO A 37 11.13 -12.62 -2.89
CA PRO A 37 12.30 -12.16 -2.18
C PRO A 37 12.65 -10.72 -2.61
N ALA A 38 12.92 -9.84 -1.62
CA ALA A 38 13.19 -8.41 -1.86
C ALA A 38 14.42 -8.18 -2.78
N TYR A 39 15.28 -9.19 -2.88
CA TYR A 39 16.48 -9.19 -3.70
C TYR A 39 16.61 -10.51 -4.49
N GLU A 40 17.40 -10.48 -5.56
CA GLU A 40 17.64 -11.65 -6.41
C GLU A 40 18.40 -12.75 -5.63
N PRO A 41 17.83 -13.95 -5.45
CA PRO A 41 18.49 -15.01 -4.70
C PRO A 41 19.83 -15.42 -5.30
N GLY A 42 20.85 -15.47 -4.43
CA GLY A 42 22.21 -15.87 -4.80
C GLY A 42 22.98 -14.81 -5.59
N VAL A 43 22.52 -13.56 -5.65
CA VAL A 43 23.22 -12.46 -6.31
C VAL A 43 23.51 -11.33 -5.33
N ILE A 44 24.75 -10.87 -5.32
CA ILE A 44 25.21 -9.74 -4.50
C ILE A 44 25.84 -8.66 -5.37
N LEU A 45 25.83 -7.44 -4.84
CA LEU A 45 26.61 -6.31 -5.31
C LEU A 45 27.74 -6.05 -4.30
N LEU A 46 28.94 -5.83 -4.79
CA LEU A 46 30.08 -5.50 -3.94
C LEU A 46 31.05 -4.56 -4.64
N LYS A 47 31.85 -3.88 -3.84
CA LYS A 47 32.99 -3.11 -4.30
C LYS A 47 34.16 -3.32 -3.37
N PHE A 48 35.33 -3.59 -3.94
CA PHE A 48 36.58 -3.58 -3.20
C PHE A 48 37.17 -2.17 -3.16
N LYS A 49 37.91 -1.87 -2.09
CA LYS A 49 38.72 -0.65 -1.99
C LYS A 49 39.68 -0.55 -3.17
N THR A 50 40.01 0.67 -3.57
CA THR A 50 40.78 0.94 -4.79
C THR A 50 42.19 0.33 -4.80
N ASP A 51 42.77 0.13 -3.62
CA ASP A 51 44.09 -0.44 -3.38
C ASP A 51 44.06 -1.96 -3.09
N ALA A 52 42.89 -2.59 -3.07
CA ALA A 52 42.73 -4.01 -2.80
C ALA A 52 43.53 -4.88 -3.81
N PRO A 53 44.50 -5.70 -3.36
CA PRO A 53 45.30 -6.55 -4.23
C PRO A 53 44.44 -7.54 -5.04
N MET A 54 44.76 -7.70 -6.33
CA MET A 54 43.96 -8.55 -7.25
C MET A 54 43.86 -10.03 -6.79
N HIS A 55 44.91 -10.55 -6.15
CA HIS A 55 44.90 -11.91 -5.63
C HIS A 55 43.91 -12.09 -4.46
N LEU A 56 43.72 -11.07 -3.60
CA LEU A 56 42.73 -11.11 -2.51
C LEU A 56 41.29 -11.04 -3.04
N ARG A 57 41.07 -10.25 -4.09
CA ARG A 57 39.77 -10.21 -4.79
C ARG A 57 39.44 -11.57 -5.39
N SER A 58 40.43 -12.20 -6.01
CA SER A 58 40.31 -13.53 -6.62
C SER A 58 40.06 -14.63 -5.58
N SER A 59 40.76 -14.57 -4.44
CA SER A 59 40.56 -15.49 -3.30
C SER A 59 39.15 -15.38 -2.75
N ALA A 60 38.69 -14.16 -2.42
CA ALA A 60 37.35 -13.94 -1.85
C ALA A 60 36.24 -14.45 -2.78
N LYS A 61 36.44 -14.33 -4.10
CA LYS A 61 35.51 -14.86 -5.09
C LYS A 61 35.50 -16.39 -5.11
N ALA A 62 36.67 -17.02 -5.08
CA ALA A 62 36.81 -18.46 -5.02
C ALA A 62 36.21 -19.06 -3.74
N ASP A 63 36.41 -18.40 -2.59
CA ASP A 63 35.88 -18.80 -1.28
C ASP A 63 34.35 -18.85 -1.23
N LEU A 64 33.69 -18.06 -2.07
CA LEU A 64 32.23 -18.03 -2.23
C LEU A 64 31.74 -18.89 -3.40
N GLY A 65 32.64 -19.55 -4.13
CA GLY A 65 32.33 -20.25 -5.38
C GLY A 65 31.67 -19.33 -6.41
N ALA A 66 31.93 -18.03 -6.34
CA ALA A 66 31.15 -17.03 -7.02
C ALA A 66 31.66 -16.76 -8.45
N GLN A 67 30.77 -16.34 -9.33
CA GLN A 67 31.07 -15.91 -10.70
C GLN A 67 30.68 -14.44 -10.89
N THR A 68 31.51 -13.68 -11.61
CA THR A 68 31.17 -12.29 -11.94
C THR A 68 30.11 -12.33 -13.02
N ARG A 69 28.94 -11.76 -12.72
CA ARG A 69 27.85 -11.58 -13.68
C ARG A 69 28.02 -10.27 -14.44
N HIS A 70 28.40 -9.21 -13.74
CA HIS A 70 28.63 -7.89 -14.35
C HIS A 70 29.71 -7.11 -13.60
N ALA A 71 30.43 -6.25 -14.32
CA ALA A 71 31.38 -5.30 -13.76
C ALA A 71 30.98 -3.89 -14.19
N PHE A 72 30.83 -2.98 -13.23
CA PHE A 72 30.34 -1.63 -13.46
C PHE A 72 31.50 -0.65 -13.63
N LYS A 73 31.25 0.48 -14.31
CA LYS A 73 32.25 1.56 -14.46
C LYS A 73 32.72 2.13 -13.12
N SER A 74 31.88 2.06 -12.08
CA SER A 74 32.21 2.43 -10.69
C SER A 74 33.22 1.50 -10.01
N LYS A 75 33.68 0.44 -10.70
CA LYS A 75 34.50 -0.66 -10.17
C LYS A 75 33.77 -1.59 -9.18
N ALA A 76 32.47 -1.40 -8.99
CA ALA A 76 31.62 -2.39 -8.36
C ALA A 76 31.43 -3.61 -9.27
N GLU A 77 31.06 -4.74 -8.69
CA GLU A 77 30.81 -5.99 -9.38
C GLU A 77 29.50 -6.60 -8.88
N SER A 78 28.77 -7.29 -9.76
CA SER A 78 27.69 -8.20 -9.37
C SER A 78 28.17 -9.63 -9.47
N TRP A 79 28.01 -10.39 -8.38
CA TRP A 79 28.46 -11.77 -8.29
C TRP A 79 27.26 -12.71 -8.11
N ARG A 80 27.26 -13.79 -8.89
CA ARG A 80 26.41 -14.97 -8.65
C ARG A 80 27.15 -15.91 -7.71
N LEU A 81 26.57 -16.21 -6.56
CA LEU A 81 27.16 -17.08 -5.55
C LEU A 81 27.13 -18.56 -5.96
N GLY A 82 28.09 -19.33 -5.43
CA GLY A 82 28.13 -20.77 -5.61
C GLY A 82 26.98 -21.49 -4.90
N ASN A 83 26.73 -22.73 -5.30
CA ASN A 83 25.66 -23.55 -4.71
C ASN A 83 25.85 -23.70 -3.19
N GLY A 84 24.76 -23.49 -2.44
CA GLY A 84 24.74 -23.64 -0.98
C GLY A 84 25.24 -22.43 -0.18
N VAL A 85 25.65 -21.35 -0.83
CA VAL A 85 26.01 -20.08 -0.15
C VAL A 85 24.83 -19.12 -0.24
N THR A 86 24.31 -18.67 0.92
CA THR A 86 23.24 -17.67 0.95
C THR A 86 23.78 -16.25 0.78
N VAL A 87 22.91 -15.30 0.40
CA VAL A 87 23.24 -13.88 0.27
C VAL A 87 23.76 -13.32 1.59
N GLU A 88 23.11 -13.64 2.71
CA GLU A 88 23.48 -13.22 4.06
C GLU A 88 24.86 -13.73 4.44
N GLN A 89 25.14 -15.01 4.18
CA GLN A 89 26.43 -15.62 4.48
C GLN A 89 27.55 -14.98 3.67
N ALA A 90 27.33 -14.73 2.38
CA ALA A 90 28.30 -14.08 1.52
C ALA A 90 28.59 -12.65 1.98
N ILE A 91 27.55 -11.87 2.27
CA ILE A 91 27.67 -10.49 2.76
C ILE A 91 28.40 -10.44 4.10
N ALA A 92 28.05 -11.31 5.05
CA ALA A 92 28.71 -11.37 6.35
C ALA A 92 30.22 -11.64 6.21
N ARG A 93 30.62 -12.57 5.33
CA ARG A 93 32.03 -12.87 5.06
C ARG A 93 32.74 -11.70 4.37
N LEU A 94 32.11 -11.07 3.38
CA LEU A 94 32.71 -9.96 2.64
C LEU A 94 32.84 -8.70 3.49
N ARG A 95 31.87 -8.40 4.35
CA ARG A 95 31.94 -7.25 5.28
C ARG A 95 33.05 -7.42 6.33
N ALA A 96 33.45 -8.65 6.64
CA ALA A 96 34.59 -8.92 7.52
C ALA A 96 35.95 -8.73 6.83
N ASN A 97 36.00 -8.62 5.49
CA ASN A 97 37.24 -8.43 4.74
C ASN A 97 37.63 -6.94 4.70
N PRO A 98 38.80 -6.55 5.25
CA PRO A 98 39.20 -5.14 5.30
C PRO A 98 39.44 -4.49 3.93
N ASN A 99 39.52 -5.29 2.86
CA ASN A 99 39.68 -4.82 1.49
C ASN A 99 38.34 -4.57 0.77
N VAL A 100 37.21 -4.93 1.38
CA VAL A 100 35.88 -4.67 0.83
C VAL A 100 35.41 -3.29 1.30
N GLU A 101 34.95 -2.47 0.36
CA GLU A 101 34.35 -1.15 0.65
C GLU A 101 32.89 -1.34 1.07
N TYR A 102 32.14 -2.15 0.31
CA TYR A 102 30.80 -2.59 0.69
C TYR A 102 30.43 -3.92 0.01
N ALA A 103 29.45 -4.60 0.60
CA ALA A 103 28.75 -5.74 0.02
C ALA A 103 27.28 -5.72 0.48
N GLU A 104 26.37 -5.94 -0.47
CA GLU A 104 24.92 -5.86 -0.28
C GLU A 104 24.16 -6.80 -1.23
N PRO A 105 22.87 -7.09 -0.96
CA PRO A 105 22.04 -7.86 -1.87
C PRO A 105 21.79 -7.11 -3.19
N ASN A 106 21.57 -7.85 -4.29
CA ASN A 106 21.07 -7.25 -5.52
C ASN A 106 19.54 -7.09 -5.46
N TYR A 107 19.06 -5.98 -4.90
CA TYR A 107 17.63 -5.70 -4.77
C TYR A 107 16.92 -5.55 -6.12
N TYR A 108 15.66 -5.96 -6.18
CA TYR A 108 14.79 -5.57 -7.29
C TYR A 108 14.42 -4.09 -7.11
N VAL A 109 14.69 -3.28 -8.13
CA VAL A 109 14.26 -1.87 -8.18
C VAL A 109 13.08 -1.73 -9.13
N HIS A 110 12.11 -0.91 -8.75
CA HIS A 110 10.94 -0.59 -9.55
C HIS A 110 10.99 0.88 -9.97
N ALA A 111 10.34 1.22 -11.07
CA ALA A 111 10.15 2.62 -11.45
C ALA A 111 9.36 3.30 -10.32
N SER A 112 9.94 4.34 -9.72
CA SER A 112 9.29 5.08 -8.64
C SER A 112 8.03 5.74 -9.19
N ILE A 113 6.88 5.42 -8.59
CA ILE A 113 5.63 6.11 -8.89
C ILE A 113 5.74 7.54 -8.34
N VAL A 114 5.77 8.51 -9.25
CA VAL A 114 5.76 9.95 -8.96
C VAL A 114 4.46 10.51 -9.51
N PRO A 115 3.65 11.21 -8.71
CA PRO A 115 2.38 11.75 -9.18
C PRO A 115 2.61 12.84 -10.23
N ASN A 116 1.65 12.99 -11.14
CA ASN A 116 1.62 14.06 -12.13
C ASN A 116 1.10 15.42 -11.58
N ASP A 117 0.84 15.52 -10.28
CA ASP A 117 0.25 16.68 -9.62
C ASP A 117 1.19 17.90 -9.69
N PRO A 118 0.77 19.06 -10.23
CA PRO A 118 1.65 20.18 -10.58
C PRO A 118 2.49 20.75 -9.43
N ARG A 119 1.99 20.69 -8.20
CA ARG A 119 2.68 21.21 -7.00
C ARG A 119 3.42 20.13 -6.23
N PHE A 120 3.42 18.87 -6.68
CA PHE A 120 4.22 17.81 -6.04
C PHE A 120 5.70 18.18 -5.86
N PRO A 121 6.38 18.89 -6.78
CA PRO A 121 7.76 19.34 -6.54
C PRO A 121 7.93 20.20 -5.27
N GLU A 122 6.90 20.89 -4.79
CA GLU A 122 6.94 21.71 -3.57
C GLU A 122 6.79 20.87 -2.28
N MET A 123 6.33 19.62 -2.38
CA MET A 123 5.93 18.77 -1.26
C MET A 123 7.14 18.07 -0.61
N TRP A 124 8.03 18.86 -0.01
CA TRP A 124 9.29 18.36 0.58
C TRP A 124 9.09 17.25 1.60
N GLY A 125 8.01 17.28 2.39
CA GLY A 125 7.72 16.24 3.37
C GLY A 125 7.46 14.86 2.75
N LEU A 126 6.98 14.81 1.50
CA LEU A 126 6.73 13.57 0.76
C LEU A 126 7.96 13.15 -0.06
N ARG A 127 8.69 14.12 -0.61
CA ARG A 127 9.93 13.91 -1.35
C ARG A 127 10.81 15.16 -1.26
N ASN A 128 11.94 15.02 -0.60
CA ASN A 128 12.91 16.08 -0.37
C ASN A 128 14.15 15.85 -1.23
N THR A 129 14.29 16.65 -2.28
CA THR A 129 15.50 16.70 -3.12
C THR A 129 16.40 17.88 -2.76
N GLY A 130 16.19 18.51 -1.59
CA GLY A 130 16.82 19.77 -1.20
C GLY A 130 16.18 21.01 -1.84
N GLN A 131 14.99 20.86 -2.44
CA GLN A 131 14.34 21.91 -3.24
C GLN A 131 13.87 23.12 -2.41
N THR A 132 13.71 22.94 -1.11
CA THR A 132 13.36 24.00 -0.15
C THR A 132 14.55 24.45 0.71
N GLY A 133 15.79 24.04 0.36
CA GLY A 133 16.99 24.36 1.12
C GLY A 133 17.26 23.44 2.33
N GLY A 134 16.48 22.37 2.49
CA GLY A 134 16.71 21.32 3.49
C GLY A 134 17.74 20.27 3.05
N ILE A 135 17.93 19.24 3.89
CA ILE A 135 18.80 18.10 3.59
C ILE A 135 18.04 17.14 2.66
N ALA A 136 18.58 16.85 1.49
CA ALA A 136 17.97 15.92 0.55
C ALA A 136 17.88 14.51 1.18
N GLY A 137 16.72 13.87 1.04
CA GLY A 137 16.39 12.58 1.65
C GLY A 137 15.83 12.64 3.07
N ASP A 138 15.81 13.81 3.73
CA ASP A 138 15.05 13.99 4.97
C ASP A 138 13.58 14.23 4.62
N ASP A 139 12.87 13.15 4.30
CA ASP A 139 11.43 13.07 4.01
C ASP A 139 10.84 11.74 4.53
N ILE A 140 9.56 11.48 4.29
CA ILE A 140 8.89 10.25 4.75
C ILE A 140 9.04 9.05 3.79
N ASP A 141 9.87 9.15 2.76
CA ASP A 141 10.05 8.14 1.72
C ASP A 141 8.74 7.80 0.96
N ALA A 142 7.84 8.78 0.77
CA ALA A 142 6.51 8.52 0.21
C ALA A 142 6.56 7.88 -1.19
N VAL A 143 7.49 8.32 -2.04
CA VAL A 143 7.67 7.77 -3.40
C VAL A 143 8.14 6.32 -3.39
N LEU A 144 8.86 5.89 -2.35
CA LEU A 144 9.23 4.49 -2.16
C LEU A 144 8.03 3.69 -1.65
N ALA A 145 7.27 4.25 -0.70
CA ALA A 145 6.06 3.64 -0.16
C ALA A 145 4.97 3.43 -1.22
N TRP A 146 4.80 4.37 -2.15
CA TRP A 146 3.82 4.28 -3.24
C TRP A 146 4.10 3.16 -4.25
N ASN A 147 5.33 2.64 -4.30
CA ASN A 147 5.62 1.41 -5.06
C ASN A 147 4.99 0.17 -4.41
N VAL A 148 4.57 0.25 -3.14
CA VAL A 148 3.84 -0.81 -2.43
C VAL A 148 2.34 -0.55 -2.48
N THR A 149 1.90 0.67 -2.16
CA THR A 149 0.49 1.09 -2.22
C THR A 149 0.37 2.61 -2.21
N THR A 150 -0.60 3.15 -2.95
CA THR A 150 -0.98 4.57 -2.94
C THR A 150 -2.20 4.85 -2.07
N GLY A 151 -2.64 3.89 -1.25
CA GLY A 151 -3.85 3.97 -0.45
C GLY A 151 -5.02 3.18 -1.04
N SER A 152 -6.18 3.25 -0.38
CA SER A 152 -7.39 2.52 -0.79
C SER A 152 -8.65 3.27 -0.38
N PRO A 153 -9.69 3.31 -1.22
CA PRO A 153 -10.97 3.93 -0.86
C PRO A 153 -11.74 3.18 0.22
N ASN A 154 -11.28 1.98 0.60
CA ASN A 154 -11.86 1.21 1.70
C ASN A 154 -11.27 1.60 3.07
N VAL A 155 -10.23 2.42 3.10
CA VAL A 155 -9.69 2.99 4.33
C VAL A 155 -10.32 4.36 4.51
N VAL A 156 -10.97 4.55 5.67
CA VAL A 156 -11.58 5.83 6.07
C VAL A 156 -10.77 6.37 7.24
N VAL A 157 -10.34 7.62 7.13
CA VAL A 157 -9.63 8.38 8.18
C VAL A 157 -10.58 9.47 8.67
N GLY A 158 -10.85 9.51 9.97
CA GLY A 158 -11.59 10.63 10.57
C GLY A 158 -10.63 11.81 10.81
N ASP A 159 -10.95 12.97 10.26
CA ASP A 159 -10.21 14.22 10.47
C ASP A 159 -10.96 15.12 11.45
N ILE A 160 -10.59 15.03 12.73
CA ILE A 160 -11.23 15.79 13.80
C ILE A 160 -10.57 17.17 13.88
N ASP A 161 -11.08 18.09 13.07
CA ASP A 161 -10.52 19.44 12.90
C ASP A 161 -11.64 20.47 12.65
N THR A 162 -11.38 21.55 11.91
CA THR A 162 -12.37 22.61 11.60
C THR A 162 -13.37 22.24 10.50
N GLY A 163 -13.42 20.96 10.09
CA GLY A 163 -14.19 20.48 8.94
C GLY A 163 -13.34 20.30 7.69
N CYS A 164 -13.97 19.92 6.57
CA CYS A 164 -13.30 19.89 5.27
C CYS A 164 -14.10 20.64 4.19
N ASP A 165 -13.42 21.34 3.27
CA ASP A 165 -14.02 21.75 2.01
C ASP A 165 -14.21 20.53 1.12
N TYR A 166 -15.33 19.84 1.32
CA TYR A 166 -15.67 18.63 0.58
C TYR A 166 -16.02 18.89 -0.90
N ASN A 167 -16.02 20.16 -1.35
CA ASN A 167 -16.15 20.54 -2.75
C ASN A 167 -14.80 20.88 -3.41
N HIS A 168 -13.70 20.87 -2.65
CA HIS A 168 -12.39 21.21 -3.19
C HIS A 168 -12.00 20.24 -4.32
N PRO A 169 -11.58 20.73 -5.51
CA PRO A 169 -11.38 19.90 -6.70
C PRO A 169 -10.32 18.81 -6.52
N ASP A 170 -9.40 19.03 -5.58
CA ASP A 170 -8.29 18.12 -5.27
C ASP A 170 -8.57 17.19 -4.07
N LEU A 171 -9.76 17.27 -3.48
CA LEU A 171 -10.14 16.51 -2.28
C LEU A 171 -11.49 15.80 -2.42
N ALA A 172 -12.44 16.37 -3.17
CA ALA A 172 -13.82 15.90 -3.27
C ALA A 172 -13.95 14.41 -3.62
N ALA A 173 -13.10 13.88 -4.50
CA ALA A 173 -13.13 12.45 -4.86
C ALA A 173 -12.69 11.52 -3.72
N ASN A 174 -12.02 12.05 -2.69
CA ASN A 174 -11.53 11.36 -1.51
C ASN A 174 -12.31 11.72 -0.24
N ILE A 175 -13.34 12.54 -0.31
CA ILE A 175 -14.28 12.71 0.80
C ILE A 175 -15.10 11.42 0.96
N TRP A 176 -15.27 11.01 2.21
CA TRP A 176 -16.13 9.90 2.59
C TRP A 176 -17.60 10.31 2.48
N THR A 177 -18.46 9.36 2.15
CA THR A 177 -19.90 9.58 2.11
C THR A 177 -20.55 8.50 2.95
N ASN A 178 -21.40 8.89 3.91
CA ASN A 178 -22.14 7.95 4.73
C ASN A 178 -23.08 7.12 3.84
N PRO A 179 -22.83 5.80 3.68
CA PRO A 179 -23.71 4.96 2.88
C PRO A 179 -25.05 4.68 3.58
N GLY A 180 -25.19 5.05 4.86
CA GLY A 180 -26.39 4.88 5.66
C GLY A 180 -27.40 6.03 5.52
N GLU A 181 -26.98 7.20 5.03
CA GLU A 181 -27.80 8.41 5.01
C GLU A 181 -28.40 8.73 3.63
N ILE A 182 -29.59 9.35 3.62
CA ILE A 182 -30.22 9.94 2.44
C ILE A 182 -30.06 11.47 2.52
N PRO A 183 -29.20 12.09 1.68
CA PRO A 183 -28.90 13.50 1.78
C PRO A 183 -30.12 14.44 1.78
N GLY A 184 -30.23 15.24 2.85
CA GLY A 184 -31.14 16.37 2.96
C GLY A 184 -32.60 15.98 3.20
N ASN A 185 -32.85 14.79 3.77
CA ASN A 185 -34.20 14.38 4.13
C ASN A 185 -34.59 14.80 5.56
N GLY A 186 -33.64 15.29 6.37
CA GLY A 186 -33.85 15.70 7.75
C GLY A 186 -34.08 14.54 8.73
N ILE A 187 -33.62 13.34 8.39
CA ILE A 187 -33.79 12.10 9.15
C ILE A 187 -32.41 11.51 9.42
N ASP A 188 -32.21 10.96 10.62
CA ASP A 188 -31.11 10.06 10.94
C ASP A 188 -31.50 8.66 10.41
N ASP A 189 -31.09 8.35 9.18
CA ASP A 189 -31.53 7.16 8.45
C ASP A 189 -30.83 5.89 8.93
N ASP A 190 -29.58 6.03 9.38
CA ASP A 190 -28.78 4.92 9.89
C ASP A 190 -28.92 4.68 11.41
N GLY A 191 -29.55 5.62 12.12
CA GLY A 191 -29.86 5.54 13.54
C GLY A 191 -28.64 5.76 14.44
N ASN A 192 -27.61 6.45 13.95
CA ASN A 192 -26.36 6.68 14.67
C ASN A 192 -26.44 7.86 15.67
N GLY A 193 -27.53 8.63 15.66
CA GLY A 193 -27.78 9.79 16.52
C GLY A 193 -27.50 11.15 15.87
N TYR A 194 -27.09 11.17 14.61
CA TYR A 194 -26.73 12.37 13.86
C TYR A 194 -27.57 12.45 12.58
N VAL A 195 -28.30 13.55 12.41
CA VAL A 195 -29.16 13.74 11.23
C VAL A 195 -28.33 14.26 10.06
N ASP A 196 -28.49 13.63 8.89
CA ASP A 196 -27.87 14.06 7.62
C ASP A 196 -26.33 14.18 7.71
N ASP A 197 -25.63 13.28 8.41
CA ASP A 197 -24.17 13.29 8.60
C ASP A 197 -23.41 12.77 7.35
N ILE A 198 -23.70 13.36 6.19
CA ILE A 198 -23.34 12.84 4.86
C ILE A 198 -21.82 12.71 4.67
N HIS A 199 -21.06 13.68 5.17
CA HIS A 199 -19.60 13.70 5.06
C HIS A 199 -18.89 13.63 6.40
N GLY A 200 -19.67 13.52 7.49
CA GLY A 200 -19.20 13.82 8.83
C GLY A 200 -20.20 14.61 9.66
N TYR A 201 -19.72 15.16 10.77
CA TYR A 201 -20.58 15.89 11.71
C TYR A 201 -19.88 17.10 12.34
N ASP A 202 -20.55 18.26 12.31
CA ASP A 202 -20.10 19.45 13.02
C ASP A 202 -20.61 19.42 14.47
N PHE A 203 -19.71 19.10 15.40
CA PHE A 203 -20.02 19.06 16.83
C PHE A 203 -20.12 20.45 17.50
N VAL A 204 -19.65 21.51 16.84
CA VAL A 204 -19.73 22.89 17.35
C VAL A 204 -21.11 23.46 17.03
N ASN A 205 -21.58 23.33 15.79
CA ASN A 205 -22.90 23.80 15.38
C ASN A 205 -24.02 22.77 15.60
N ASN A 206 -23.65 21.52 15.87
CA ASN A 206 -24.54 20.39 16.14
C ASN A 206 -25.47 20.10 14.94
N ASP A 207 -24.86 19.92 13.77
CA ASP A 207 -25.51 19.52 12.53
C ASP A 207 -24.60 18.62 11.67
N GLY A 208 -25.18 17.98 10.64
CA GLY A 208 -24.49 17.06 9.73
C GLY A 208 -23.66 17.73 8.64
N ASP A 209 -23.31 19.02 8.81
CA ASP A 209 -22.56 19.79 7.81
C ASP A 209 -21.15 20.18 8.33
N PRO A 210 -20.14 19.30 8.16
CA PRO A 210 -18.76 19.57 8.57
C PRO A 210 -18.00 20.42 7.53
N PHE A 211 -18.66 21.35 6.84
CA PHE A 211 -17.98 22.21 5.87
C PHE A 211 -16.98 23.13 6.57
N ASP A 212 -15.75 23.16 6.05
CA ASP A 212 -14.69 23.95 6.66
C ASP A 212 -14.88 25.46 6.44
N ASP A 213 -15.06 26.19 7.54
CA ASP A 213 -15.16 27.66 7.55
C ASP A 213 -13.86 28.36 8.01
N ASN A 214 -12.81 27.59 8.33
CA ASN A 214 -11.54 28.09 8.83
C ASN A 214 -10.35 27.85 7.88
N GLY A 215 -10.28 26.67 7.28
CA GLY A 215 -9.25 26.22 6.35
C GLY A 215 -8.21 25.27 6.93
N HIS A 216 -8.17 25.07 8.26
CA HIS A 216 -7.18 24.19 8.89
C HIS A 216 -7.47 22.71 8.61
N GLY A 217 -8.73 22.29 8.76
CA GLY A 217 -9.15 20.92 8.48
C GLY A 217 -9.06 20.54 6.99
N SER A 218 -9.34 21.46 6.08
CA SER A 218 -9.08 21.21 4.64
C SER A 218 -7.59 20.99 4.35
N HIS A 219 -6.70 21.67 5.08
CA HIS A 219 -5.26 21.51 4.92
C HIS A 219 -4.77 20.15 5.47
N THR A 220 -5.28 19.72 6.63
CA THR A 220 -4.98 18.38 7.18
C THR A 220 -5.55 17.29 6.28
N ALA A 221 -6.80 17.40 5.84
CA ALA A 221 -7.43 16.48 4.91
C ALA A 221 -6.67 16.36 3.58
N GLY A 222 -6.18 17.47 3.03
CA GLY A 222 -5.32 17.46 1.85
C GLY A 222 -3.99 16.75 2.07
N THR A 223 -3.37 16.91 3.24
CA THR A 223 -2.13 16.19 3.61
C THR A 223 -2.38 14.68 3.72
N ILE A 224 -3.53 14.28 4.25
CA ILE A 224 -3.94 12.88 4.39
C ILE A 224 -4.24 12.28 3.01
N ALA A 225 -5.13 12.92 2.23
CA ALA A 225 -5.75 12.31 1.06
C ALA A 225 -6.17 13.30 -0.04
N ALA A 226 -5.40 14.36 -0.33
CA ALA A 226 -5.54 15.00 -1.64
C ALA A 226 -5.35 13.94 -2.75
N VAL A 227 -6.16 14.03 -3.80
CA VAL A 227 -6.26 13.01 -4.84
C VAL A 227 -4.96 12.99 -5.65
N GLY A 228 -4.21 11.89 -5.59
CA GLY A 228 -2.93 11.81 -6.29
C GLY A 228 -3.06 11.39 -7.74
N ASP A 229 -2.14 11.89 -8.56
CA ASP A 229 -2.00 11.60 -10.00
C ASP A 229 -3.23 12.03 -10.84
N ASN A 230 -3.93 13.08 -10.40
CA ASN A 230 -5.10 13.63 -11.08
C ASN A 230 -4.77 14.87 -11.95
N GLY A 231 -3.54 15.38 -11.86
CA GLY A 231 -3.04 16.51 -12.63
C GLY A 231 -3.47 17.86 -12.06
N ILE A 232 -3.92 17.90 -10.81
CA ILE A 232 -4.42 19.08 -10.10
C ILE A 232 -3.58 19.26 -8.83
N GLY A 233 -3.39 20.50 -8.40
CA GLY A 233 -2.91 20.82 -7.06
C GLY A 233 -1.72 19.99 -6.55
N VAL A 234 -1.95 19.33 -5.41
CA VAL A 234 -1.00 18.60 -4.58
C VAL A 234 -1.38 17.11 -4.53
N THR A 235 -0.74 16.33 -3.67
CA THR A 235 -1.11 14.94 -3.43
C THR A 235 -1.08 14.65 -1.94
N GLY A 236 -2.01 13.82 -1.46
CA GLY A 236 -1.99 13.31 -0.10
C GLY A 236 -1.05 12.13 0.04
N VAL A 237 -0.78 11.70 1.27
CA VAL A 237 -0.09 10.43 1.51
C VAL A 237 -0.87 9.26 0.93
N GLY A 238 -2.21 9.28 1.05
CA GLY A 238 -3.12 8.29 0.48
C GLY A 238 -3.93 8.85 -0.69
N TRP A 239 -3.48 8.61 -1.92
CA TRP A 239 -4.04 9.16 -3.16
C TRP A 239 -5.52 8.85 -3.40
N SER A 240 -6.02 7.75 -2.83
CA SER A 240 -7.42 7.31 -2.94
C SER A 240 -8.08 6.98 -1.60
N THR A 241 -7.43 7.35 -0.49
CA THR A 241 -7.95 7.11 0.87
C THR A 241 -9.13 8.02 1.14
N LYS A 242 -10.11 7.57 1.92
CA LYS A 242 -11.27 8.39 2.27
C LYS A 242 -11.04 9.19 3.54
N VAL A 243 -11.47 10.45 3.54
CA VAL A 243 -11.50 11.33 4.71
C VAL A 243 -12.95 11.57 5.10
N MET A 244 -13.28 11.18 6.33
CA MET A 244 -14.51 11.56 7.02
C MET A 244 -14.20 12.83 7.80
N CYS A 245 -14.98 13.87 7.52
CA CYS A 245 -15.02 15.09 8.31
C CYS A 245 -16.07 14.87 9.43
#